data_AF-A0AA95KUB7-F1
#
_entry.id   AF-A0AA95KUB7-F1
#
_cell.length_a   1.000
_cell.length_b   1.000
_cell.length_c   1.000
_cell.angle_alpha   90.00
_cell.angle_beta   90.00
_cell.angle_gamma   90.00
#
_symmetry.space_group_name_H-M   'P 1'
#
loop_
_entity.id
_entity.type
_entity.pdbx_description
1 polymer ?
#
loop_
_entity_poly.entity_id
_entity_poly.type
_entity_poly.pdbx_seq_one_letter_code
_entity_poly.pdbx_strand_id
1 'polypeptide(L)'
;MNILFYSSNSEVIKKTVAEGLAIRLLSGYSLNDDPYVESGRIIPVHLSDNQVVSDLYFGCLVSEQNPRYAVIQRLLDDYTLLK
;
A
#
# COMPACT_ATOMS: atom_id res chain seq x y z
N MET A 1 -2.22 -2.50 -22.21
CA MET A 1 -3.02 -2.67 -20.98
C MET A 1 -4.31 -1.90 -21.15
N ASN A 2 -5.47 -2.56 -21.07
CA ASN A 2 -6.76 -1.87 -21.23
C ASN A 2 -7.32 -1.55 -19.83
N ILE A 3 -7.57 -0.27 -19.56
CA ILE A 3 -8.06 0.18 -18.25
C ILE A 3 -9.60 0.19 -18.32
N LEU A 4 -10.23 -0.76 -17.65
CA LEU A 4 -11.69 -0.90 -17.61
C LEU A 4 -12.36 0.15 -16.71
N PHE A 5 -11.65 0.61 -15.68
CA PHE A 5 -12.15 1.53 -14.68
C PHE A 5 -11.00 2.29 -14.03
N TYR A 6 -11.20 3.58 -13.76
CA TYR A 6 -10.24 4.43 -13.06
C TYR A 6 -10.95 5.20 -11.93
N SER A 7 -10.29 5.26 -10.78
CA SER A 7 -10.75 6.02 -9.62
C SER A 7 -9.56 6.41 -8.75
N SER A 8 -9.64 7.56 -8.08
CA SER A 8 -8.70 7.94 -7.02
C SER A 8 -9.07 7.36 -5.66
N ASN A 9 -10.28 6.79 -5.52
CA ASN A 9 -10.75 6.17 -4.29
C ASN A 9 -10.41 4.66 -4.29
N SER A 10 -9.46 4.28 -3.43
CA SER A 10 -8.98 2.89 -3.32
C SER A 10 -10.07 1.91 -2.88
N GLU A 11 -11.02 2.34 -2.07
CA GLU A 11 -12.12 1.50 -1.58
C GLU A 11 -13.08 1.11 -2.69
N VAL A 12 -13.39 2.06 -3.59
CA VAL A 12 -14.20 1.78 -4.78
C VAL A 12 -13.50 0.76 -5.67
N ILE A 13 -12.20 0.91 -5.89
CA ILE A 13 -11.42 -0.05 -6.70
C ILE A 13 -11.42 -1.44 -6.05
N LYS A 14 -11.16 -1.53 -4.74
CA LYS A 14 -11.16 -2.82 -4.01
C LYS A 14 -12.52 -3.50 -4.09
N LYS A 15 -13.61 -2.75 -3.89
CA LYS A 15 -14.96 -3.28 -4.07
C LYS A 15 -15.19 -3.81 -5.48
N THR A 16 -14.80 -3.07 -6.53
CA THR A 16 -14.91 -3.54 -7.92
C THR A 16 -14.17 -4.86 -8.15
N VAL A 17 -12.98 -5.04 -7.57
CA VAL A 17 -12.23 -6.31 -7.62
C VAL A 17 -12.95 -7.41 -6.85
N ALA A 18 -13.43 -7.13 -5.64
CA ALA A 18 -14.15 -8.09 -4.79
C ALA A 18 -15.48 -8.57 -5.38
N GLU A 19 -16.12 -7.77 -6.24
CA GLU A 19 -17.31 -8.16 -7.01
C GLU A 19 -16.96 -8.90 -8.32
N GLY A 20 -15.67 -9.19 -8.59
CA GLY A 20 -15.23 -9.96 -9.76
C GLY A 20 -15.22 -9.20 -11.08
N LEU A 21 -15.30 -7.87 -11.05
CA LEU A 21 -15.45 -7.04 -12.25
C LEU A 21 -14.11 -6.61 -12.89
N ALA A 22 -13.01 -6.71 -12.14
CA ALA A 22 -11.68 -6.28 -12.59
C ALA A 22 -10.56 -6.99 -11.83
N ILE A 23 -9.34 -6.91 -12.38
CA ILE A 23 -8.09 -7.25 -11.67
C ILE A 23 -7.33 -5.97 -11.33
N ARG A 24 -6.57 -5.98 -10.22
CA ARG A 24 -5.72 -4.86 -9.79
C ARG A 24 -4.30 -5.35 -9.52
N LEU A 25 -3.32 -4.58 -9.99
CA LEU A 25 -1.91 -4.74 -9.64
C LEU A 25 -1.58 -3.76 -8.49
N LEU A 26 -0.95 -4.26 -7.43
CA LEU A 26 -0.50 -3.46 -6.29
C LEU A 26 0.67 -4.12 -5.57
N SER A 27 1.35 -3.35 -4.72
CA SER A 27 2.42 -3.86 -3.85
C SER A 27 1.87 -4.74 -2.72
N GLY A 28 2.61 -5.77 -2.34
CA GLY A 28 2.26 -6.69 -1.23
C GLY A 28 2.03 -5.99 0.11
N TYR A 29 2.69 -4.86 0.37
CA TYR A 29 2.52 -4.07 1.60
C TYR A 29 1.07 -3.63 1.82
N SER A 30 0.34 -3.30 0.76
CA SER A 30 -1.06 -2.87 0.85
C SER A 30 -2.06 -4.02 0.93
N LEU A 31 -1.60 -5.28 0.98
CA LEU A 31 -2.46 -6.47 0.99
C LEU A 31 -2.50 -7.18 2.36
N ASN A 32 -1.42 -7.12 3.14
CA ASN A 32 -1.26 -7.98 4.32
C ASN A 32 -2.36 -7.82 5.37
N ASP A 33 -2.86 -6.59 5.55
CA ASP A 33 -3.90 -6.25 6.53
C ASP A 33 -5.18 -5.69 5.84
N ASP A 34 -5.41 -6.01 4.56
CA ASP A 34 -6.60 -5.52 3.87
C ASP A 34 -7.83 -6.38 4.23
N PRO A 35 -8.95 -5.78 4.71
CA PRO A 35 -10.13 -6.53 5.12
C PRO A 35 -10.74 -7.42 4.03
N TYR A 36 -10.60 -7.05 2.75
CA TYR A 36 -11.10 -7.87 1.64
C TYR A 36 -10.25 -9.12 1.42
N VAL A 37 -8.95 -9.07 1.76
CA VAL A 37 -8.05 -10.22 1.73
C VAL A 37 -8.32 -11.11 2.94
N GLU A 38 -8.40 -10.53 4.14
CA GLU A 38 -8.68 -11.27 5.37
C GLU A 38 -10.03 -12.01 5.31
N SER A 39 -11.06 -11.38 4.74
CA SER A 39 -12.37 -12.00 4.53
C SER A 39 -12.42 -13.01 3.37
N GLY A 40 -11.35 -13.15 2.60
CA GLY A 40 -11.28 -14.03 1.42
C GLY A 40 -12.07 -13.54 0.21
N ARG A 41 -12.64 -12.33 0.26
CA ARG A 41 -13.37 -11.73 -0.88
C ARG A 41 -12.44 -11.33 -2.02
N ILE A 42 -11.16 -11.11 -1.74
CA ILE A 42 -10.09 -10.92 -2.72
C ILE A 42 -8.99 -11.92 -2.42
N ILE A 43 -8.55 -12.67 -3.43
CA ILE A 43 -7.43 -13.60 -3.32
C ILE A 43 -6.22 -12.97 -4.00
N PRO A 44 -5.14 -12.64 -3.26
CA PRO A 44 -3.93 -12.11 -3.85
C PRO A 44 -3.23 -13.21 -4.66
N VAL A 45 -2.80 -12.87 -5.88
CA VAL A 45 -2.01 -13.76 -6.73
C VAL A 45 -0.62 -13.17 -6.88
N HIS A 46 0.39 -13.91 -6.43
CA HIS A 46 1.79 -13.54 -6.62
C HIS A 46 2.17 -13.77 -8.08
N LEU A 47 2.75 -12.75 -8.71
CA LEU A 47 3.29 -12.85 -10.06
C LEU A 47 4.69 -13.49 -9.96
N SER A 48 4.91 -14.54 -10.74
CA SER A 48 6.05 -15.47 -10.60
C SER A 48 7.40 -14.93 -11.06
N ASP A 49 7.43 -13.78 -11.76
CA ASP A 49 8.64 -13.21 -12.39
C ASP A 49 8.84 -11.75 -11.95
N ASN A 50 8.63 -11.51 -10.66
CA ASN A 50 8.66 -10.17 -10.08
C ASN A 50 10.08 -9.73 -9.73
N GLN A 51 10.88 -9.42 -10.75
CA GLN A 51 11.89 -8.36 -10.62
C GLN A 51 11.25 -6.96 -10.59
N VAL A 52 10.00 -6.86 -10.10
CA VAL A 52 9.32 -5.59 -9.88
C VAL A 52 9.99 -4.93 -8.68
N VAL A 53 11.08 -4.22 -8.99
CA VAL A 53 11.82 -3.22 -8.25
C VAL A 53 11.73 -3.38 -6.73
N SER A 54 12.69 -4.14 -6.20
CA SER A 54 12.99 -4.23 -4.76
C SER A 54 13.41 -2.90 -4.12
N ASP A 55 13.54 -1.83 -4.93
CA ASP A 55 14.00 -0.49 -4.52
C ASP A 55 12.83 0.48 -4.24
N LEU A 56 11.66 -0.02 -3.82
CA LEU A 56 10.61 0.84 -3.30
C LEU A 56 11.00 1.37 -1.92
N TYR A 57 11.65 2.54 -1.92
CA TYR A 57 11.97 3.28 -0.69
C TYR A 57 10.72 4.02 -0.20
N PHE A 58 10.28 3.68 1.01
CA PHE A 58 9.28 4.44 1.75
C PHE A 58 9.98 5.23 2.85
N GLY A 59 9.67 6.52 2.93
CA GLY A 59 10.25 7.43 3.92
C GLY A 59 9.24 8.48 4.38
N CYS A 60 9.59 9.20 5.43
CA CYS A 60 8.82 10.34 5.91
C CYS A 60 9.42 11.63 5.35
N LEU A 61 8.59 12.46 4.71
CA LEU A 61 8.99 13.81 4.29
C LEU A 61 8.57 14.79 5.37
N VAL A 62 9.55 15.45 5.99
CA VAL A 62 9.33 16.43 7.06
C VAL A 62 10.11 17.68 6.73
N SER A 63 9.48 18.85 6.88
CA SER A 63 10.18 20.13 6.80
C SER A 63 11.05 20.33 8.04
N GLU A 64 12.33 20.67 7.84
CA GLU A 64 13.23 21.05 8.93
C GLU A 64 12.78 22.33 9.65
N GLN A 65 11.96 23.16 9.00
CA GLN A 65 11.36 24.35 9.61
C GLN A 65 10.15 24.01 10.49
N ASN A 66 9.74 22.74 10.57
CA ASN A 66 8.64 22.33 11.42
C ASN A 66 9.05 22.52 12.90
N PRO A 67 8.34 23.35 13.69
CA PRO A 67 8.70 23.60 15.09
C PRO A 67 8.61 22.35 15.98
N ARG A 68 8.02 21.26 15.46
CA ARG A 68 7.90 19.96 16.14
C ARG A 68 8.84 18.90 15.56
N TYR A 69 9.85 19.28 14.78
CA TYR A 69 10.78 18.35 14.14
C TYR A 69 11.35 17.31 15.12
N ALA A 70 11.79 17.73 16.32
CA ALA A 70 12.33 16.82 17.33
C ALA A 70 11.32 15.76 17.83
N VAL A 71 10.03 16.11 17.92
CA VAL A 71 8.98 15.15 18.29
C VAL A 71 8.73 14.16 17.15
N ILE A 72 8.70 14.66 15.91
CA ILE A 72 8.53 13.82 14.72
C ILE A 72 9.71 12.85 14.59
N GLN A 73 10.94 13.33 14.79
CA GLN A 73 12.14 12.50 14.76
C GLN A 73 12.09 11.40 15.83
N ARG A 74 11.75 11.75 17.07
CA ARG A 74 11.59 10.76 18.15
C ARG A 74 10.53 9.69 17.81
N LEU A 75 9.40 10.11 17.24
CA LEU A 75 8.36 9.17 16.78
C LEU A 75 8.90 8.23 15.70
N LEU A 76 9.64 8.75 14.72
CA LEU A 76 10.23 7.94 13.64
C LEU A 76 11.28 6.96 14.17
N ASP A 77 12.09 7.37 15.14
CA ASP A 77 13.07 6.51 15.81
C ASP A 77 12.37 5.36 16.56
N ASP A 78 11.29 5.67 17.29
CA ASP A 78 10.48 4.65 17.99
C ASP A 78 9.86 3.64 16.99
N TYR A 79 9.38 4.12 15.83
CA TYR A 79 8.82 3.26 14.77
C TYR A 79 9.86 2.37 14.08
N THR A 80 11.11 2.82 13.97
CA THR A 80 12.19 2.04 13.33
C THR A 80 12.78 0.98 14.26
N LEU A 81 12.69 1.16 15.58
CA LEU A 81 13.11 0.17 16.59
C LEU A 81 12.11 -0.98 16.79
N LEU A 82 10.86 -0.82 16.35
CA LEU A 82 9.78 -1.81 16.49
C LEU A 82 9.70 -2.84 15.35
N LYS A 83 10.49 -2.66 14.28
CA LYS A 83 10.62 -3.61 13.16
C LYS A 83 11.87 -4.46 13.31
#